data_AF-A0A7U9XNY6-F1
#
_entry.id   AF-A0A7U9XNY6-F1
#
_cell.length_a   1.000
_cell.length_b   1.000
_cell.length_c   1.000
_cell.angle_alpha   90.00
_cell.angle_beta   90.00
_cell.angle_gamma   90.00
#
_symmetry.space_group_name_H-M   'P 1'
#
loop_
_entity.id
_entity.type
_entity.pdbx_description
1 polymer ?
#
loop_
_entity_poly.entity_id
_entity_poly.type
_entity_poly.pdbx_seq_one_letter_code
_entity_poly.pdbx_strand_id
1 'polypeptide(L)' 'MEENIKKMETLTPEEVAPMLGVSADTLRSWMRHGLIHIGIADKKDGSAEKYNYTIWRPHLERFMQGLII' A
#
# COMPACT_ATOMS: atom_id res chain seq x y z
N MET A 1 10.83 14.59 17.17
CA MET A 1 11.83 13.96 16.26
C MET A 1 11.43 12.52 15.90
N GLU A 2 10.92 11.72 16.85
CA GLU A 2 10.31 10.40 16.58
C GLU A 2 9.12 10.43 15.61
N GLU A 3 8.30 11.49 15.65
CA GLU A 3 7.11 11.64 14.79
C GLU A 3 7.44 11.68 13.28
N ASN A 4 8.63 12.18 12.91
CA ASN A 4 9.08 12.20 11.51
C ASN A 4 9.61 10.85 11.04
N ILE A 5 10.10 10.00 11.94
CA ILE A 5 10.58 8.65 11.61
C ILE A 5 9.38 7.73 11.32
N LYS A 6 8.28 7.87 12.06
CA LYS A 6 7.01 7.18 11.76
C LYS A 6 6.41 7.54 10.39
N LYS A 7 6.62 8.78 9.91
CA LYS A 7 6.10 9.24 8.61
C LYS A 7 6.78 8.58 7.40
N MET A 8 7.97 8.00 7.57
CA MET A 8 8.68 7.28 6.50
C MET A 8 8.46 5.76 6.57
N GLU A 9 7.59 5.27 7.45
CA GLU A 9 7.33 3.85 7.59
C GLU A 9 6.62 3.31 6.35
N THR A 10 7.29 2.41 5.65
CA THR A 10 6.70 1.60 4.58
C THR A 10 5.98 0.42 5.19
N LEU A 11 4.74 0.20 4.77
CA LEU A 11 3.88 -0.89 5.24
C LEU A 11 3.70 -1.94 4.13
N THR A 12 3.28 -3.12 4.56
CA THR A 12 2.93 -4.25 3.70
C THR A 12 1.41 -4.36 3.52
N PRO A 13 0.91 -5.01 2.45
CA PRO A 13 -0.51 -5.27 2.27
C PRO A 13 -1.15 -6.02 3.45
N GLU A 14 -0.41 -6.90 4.12
CA GLU A 14 -0.86 -7.67 5.27
C GLU A 14 -1.19 -6.78 6.47
N GLU A 15 -0.40 -5.72 6.68
CA GLU A 15 -0.62 -4.75 7.75
C GLU A 15 -1.78 -3.81 7.43
N VAL A 16 -1.94 -3.43 6.15
CA VAL A 16 -2.87 -2.39 5.73
C VAL A 16 -4.27 -2.91 5.43
N ALA A 17 -4.39 -4.11 4.85
CA ALA A 17 -5.68 -4.65 4.43
C ALA A 17 -6.71 -4.74 5.58
N PRO A 18 -6.34 -5.16 6.81
CA PRO A 18 -7.25 -5.12 7.96
C PRO A 18 -7.73 -3.70 8.31
N MET A 19 -6.88 -2.68 8.14
CA MET A 19 -7.24 -1.28 8.41
C MET A 19 -8.30 -0.76 7.43
N LEU A 20 -8.31 -1.31 6.21
CA LEU A 20 -9.26 -0.99 5.15
C LEU A 20 -10.48 -1.93 5.13
N GLY A 21 -10.52 -2.93 6.02
CA GLY A 21 -11.62 -3.90 6.07
C GLY A 21 -11.67 -4.86 4.88
N VAL A 22 -10.54 -5.13 4.23
CA VAL A 22 -10.45 -6.03 3.06
C VAL A 22 -9.41 -7.12 3.26
N SER A 23 -9.38 -8.11 2.36
CA SER A 23 -8.31 -9.10 2.34
C SER A 23 -7.02 -8.53 1.74
N ALA A 24 -5.87 -9.07 2.12
CA ALA A 24 -4.57 -8.68 1.54
C ALA A 24 -4.53 -8.92 0.02
N ASP A 25 -5.15 -10.00 -0.47
CA ASP A 25 -5.22 -10.28 -1.90
C ASP A 25 -6.10 -9.29 -2.67
N THR A 26 -7.20 -8.85 -2.07
CA THR A 26 -8.02 -7.74 -2.62
C THR A 26 -7.19 -6.47 -2.73
N LEU A 27 -6.46 -6.10 -1.67
CA LEU A 27 -5.62 -4.90 -1.66
C LEU A 27 -4.49 -4.97 -2.70
N ARG A 28 -3.79 -6.11 -2.79
CA ARG A 28 -2.75 -6.35 -3.80
C ARG A 28 -3.31 -6.25 -5.22
N SER A 29 -4.51 -6.79 -5.46
CA SER A 29 -5.20 -6.68 -6.75
C SER A 29 -5.48 -5.22 -7.10
N TRP A 30 -6.05 -4.45 -6.16
CA TRP A 30 -6.32 -3.03 -6.37
C TRP A 30 -5.06 -2.23 -6.68
N MET A 31 -3.97 -2.46 -5.95
CA MET A 31 -2.69 -1.80 -6.20
C MET A 31 -2.12 -2.17 -7.58
N ARG A 32 -2.16 -3.46 -7.95
CA ARG A 32 -1.67 -3.94 -9.26
C ARG A 32 -2.46 -3.34 -10.43
N HIS A 33 -3.76 -3.19 -10.26
CA HIS A 33 -4.65 -2.66 -11.29
C HIS A 33 -4.82 -1.13 -11.23
N GLY A 34 -4.12 -0.45 -10.30
CA GLY A 34 -4.18 1.01 -10.17
C GLY A 34 -5.54 1.54 -9.70
N LEU A 35 -6.32 0.74 -8.97
CA LEU A 35 -7.59 1.17 -8.37
C LEU A 35 -7.37 2.00 -7.10
N ILE A 36 -6.16 1.93 -6.52
CA ILE A 36 -5.75 2.69 -5.35
C ILE A 36 -4.26 3.06 -5.46
N HIS A 37 -3.92 4.29 -5.10
CA HIS A 37 -2.57 4.87 -5.25
C HIS A 37 -1.87 5.13 -3.91
N ILE A 38 -1.93 4.16 -2.98
CA ILE A 38 -1.29 4.28 -1.66
C ILE A 38 0.16 3.79 -1.60
N GLY A 39 0.72 3.36 -2.74
CA GLY A 39 2.01 2.69 -2.79
C GLY A 39 2.41 2.22 -4.19
N ILE A 40 3.39 1.34 -4.26
CA ILE A 40 3.90 0.73 -5.50
C ILE A 40 3.70 -0.78 -5.43
N ALA A 41 3.28 -1.37 -6.56
CA ALA A 41 3.36 -2.80 -6.84
C ALA A 41 4.45 -3.03 -7.90
N ASP A 42 5.64 -3.43 -7.47
CA ASP A 42 6.80 -3.57 -8.34
C ASP A 42 7.01 -5.04 -8.75
N LYS A 43 7.19 -5.30 -10.04
CA LYS A 43 7.37 -6.68 -10.54
C LYS A 43 8.78 -7.13 -10.21
N LYS A 44 8.92 -8.27 -9.54
CA LYS A 44 10.24 -8.88 -9.32
C LYS A 44 10.72 -9.54 -10.62
N ASP A 45 11.78 -8.99 -11.21
CA ASP A 45 12.63 -9.55 -12.26
C ASP A 45 11.96 -10.59 -13.17
N GLY A 46 11.10 -10.13 -14.08
CA GLY A 46 10.55 -10.93 -15.19
C GLY A 46 9.60 -12.06 -14.81
N SER A 47 9.37 -12.33 -13.52
CA SER A 47 8.37 -13.29 -13.06
C SER A 47 7.00 -12.62 -13.02
N ALA A 48 6.07 -13.06 -13.85
CA ALA A 48 4.69 -12.57 -13.87
C ALA A 48 3.96 -12.78 -12.51
N GLU A 49 4.49 -13.63 -11.64
CA GLU A 49 3.78 -14.15 -10.46
C GLU A 49 4.21 -13.51 -9.14
N LYS A 50 5.29 -12.70 -9.11
CA LYS A 50 5.81 -12.13 -7.86
C LYS A 50 5.95 -10.61 -7.93
N TYR A 51 5.10 -9.93 -7.17
CA TYR A 51 5.16 -8.48 -6.97
C TYR A 51 5.66 -8.18 -5.56
N ASN A 52 6.53 -7.19 -5.43
CA ASN A 52 6.81 -6.53 -4.16
C ASN A 52 5.80 -5.41 -3.98
N TYR A 53 5.18 -5.33 -2.81
CA TYR A 53 4.23 -4.27 -2.49
C TYR A 53 4.81 -3.40 -1.39
N THR A 54 4.78 -2.10 -1.62
CA THR A 54 5.22 -1.11 -0.64
C THR A 54 4.14 -0.08 -0.52
N ILE A 55 3.56 0.07 0.66
CA ILE A 55 2.54 1.07 0.96
C ILE A 55 3.19 2.18 1.78
N TRP A 56 2.98 3.42 1.37
CA TRP A 56 3.48 4.56 2.15
C TRP A 56 2.41 4.99 3.15
N ARG A 57 2.75 4.95 4.45
CA ARG A 57 1.84 5.35 5.53
C ARG A 57 1.15 6.70 5.28
N PRO A 58 1.84 7.78 4.84
CA PRO A 58 1.17 9.06 4.58
C PRO A 58 0.12 9.00 3.47
N HIS A 59 0.28 8.12 2.48
CA HIS A 59 -0.69 7.97 1.39
C HIS A 59 -1.91 7.17 1.87
N LEU A 60 -1.70 6.13 2.67
CA LEU A 60 -2.78 5.41 3.32
C LEU A 60 -3.62 6.33 4.20
N GLU A 61 -2.99 7.17 5.03
CA GLU A 61 -3.68 8.12 5.90
C GLU A 61 -4.53 9.11 5.09
N ARG A 62 -4.00 9.64 3.99
CA ARG A 62 -4.76 10.51 3.07
C ARG A 62 -5.94 9.79 2.44
N PHE A 63 -5.73 8.56 1.97
CA PHE A 63 -6.80 7.73 1.40
C PHE A 63 -7.93 7.50 2.41
N MET A 64 -7.61 7.15 3.66
CA MET A 64 -8.60 6.93 4.72
C MET A 64 -9.35 8.20 5.12
N GLN A 65 -8.74 9.38 4.93
CA GLN A 65 -9.39 10.68 5.15
C GLN A 65 -10.28 11.11 3.97
N GLY A 66 -10.39 10.30 2.91
CA GLY A 66 -11.14 10.65 1.69
C GLY A 66 -10.45 11.72 0.85
N LEU A 67 -9.16 11.97 1.09
CA LEU A 67 -8.36 12.87 0.26
C LEU A 67 -7.92 12.07 -0.97
N ILE A 68 -8.45 12.46 -2.13
CA ILE A 68 -8.11 11.84 -3.43
C ILE A 68 -6.63 12.13 -3.73
N ILE A 69 -5.88 11.08 -4.02
CA ILE A 69 -4.47 11.09 -4.47
C ILE A 69 -4.40 10.63 -5.92
#